data_AF-A0A1M5Q0L2-F1
#
_entry.id   AF-A0A1M5Q0L2-F1
#
_cell.length_a   1.000
_cell.length_b   1.000
_cell.length_c   1.000
_cell.angle_alpha   90.00
_cell.angle_beta   90.00
_cell.angle_gamma   90.00
#
_symmetry.space_group_name_H-M   'P 1'
#
loop_
_entity.id
_entity.type
_entity.pdbx_description
1 polymer ?
#
loop_
_entity_poly.entity_id
_entity_poly.type
_entity_poly.pdbx_seq_one_letter_code
_entity_poly.pdbx_strand_id
1 'polypeptide(L)'
;VNIILNTDNLEIAKTIAKMMRGPSGGFSTVRAVGFRLEDRNQVAVSMNMFDTDATPIYRALEVVKFEAARYGLEVVGTQIVGTVHLDALLNCVEYYLRLVDWDRKQIIENHLIGL
;
A
#
# COMPACT_ATOMS: atom_id res chain seq x y z
N VAL A 1 2.55 3.89 4.50
CA VAL A 1 1.88 2.57 4.33
C VAL A 1 2.93 1.48 4.41
N ASN A 2 2.80 0.53 5.33
CA ASN A 2 3.71 -0.61 5.46
C ASN A 2 3.03 -1.86 4.92
N ILE A 3 3.69 -2.61 4.05
CA ILE A 3 3.22 -3.89 3.54
C ILE A 3 4.07 -4.99 4.15
N ILE A 4 3.42 -5.88 4.90
CA ILE A 4 4.06 -6.90 5.74
C ILE A 4 4.17 -8.20 4.93
N LEU A 5 5.36 -8.79 4.90
CA LEU A 5 5.63 -10.05 4.19
C LEU A 5 5.69 -11.23 5.16
N ASN A 6 5.33 -12.43 4.70
CA ASN A 6 5.39 -13.67 5.47
C ASN A 6 6.81 -14.26 5.58
N THR A 7 7.82 -13.39 5.71
CA THR A 7 9.23 -13.77 5.85
C THR A 7 9.94 -12.84 6.81
N ASP A 8 11.07 -13.28 7.34
CA ASP A 8 12.01 -12.50 8.12
C ASP A 8 13.25 -12.06 7.30
N ASN A 9 13.26 -12.37 5.99
CA ASN A 9 14.36 -12.06 5.08
C ASN A 9 14.33 -10.58 4.66
N LEU A 10 15.15 -9.77 5.34
CA LEU A 10 15.25 -8.33 5.13
C LEU A 10 15.75 -7.94 3.73
N GLU A 11 16.58 -8.76 3.10
CA GLU A 11 17.15 -8.43 1.79
C GLU A 11 16.10 -8.49 0.68
N ILE A 12 15.10 -9.37 0.80
CA ILE A 12 13.96 -9.38 -0.11
C ILE A 12 13.13 -8.11 0.05
N ALA A 13 12.80 -7.71 1.28
CA ALA A 13 12.06 -6.47 1.53
C ALA A 13 12.81 -5.23 1.02
N LYS A 14 14.14 -5.16 1.20
CA LYS A 14 14.97 -4.07 0.65
C LYS A 14 14.97 -4.06 -0.87
N THR A 15 15.04 -5.23 -1.50
CA THR A 15 14.99 -5.37 -2.97
C THR A 15 13.67 -4.83 -3.51
N ILE A 16 12.54 -5.28 -2.95
CA ILE A 16 11.21 -4.82 -3.34
C ILE A 16 11.08 -3.31 -3.08
N ALA A 17 11.46 -2.84 -1.88
CA ALA A 17 11.41 -1.43 -1.55
C ALA A 17 12.22 -0.57 -2.52
N LYS A 18 13.42 -1.01 -2.94
CA LYS A 18 14.22 -0.29 -3.94
C LYS A 18 13.45 -0.13 -5.25
N MET A 19 12.82 -1.21 -5.73
CA MET A 19 12.06 -1.22 -6.98
C MET A 19 10.85 -0.28 -6.94
N MET A 20 10.20 -0.11 -5.78
CA MET A 20 9.03 0.76 -5.65
C MET A 20 9.33 2.25 -5.85
N ARG A 21 10.58 2.69 -5.72
CA ARG A 21 10.95 4.12 -5.70
C ARG A 21 11.25 4.65 -7.10
N GLY A 22 10.78 5.87 -7.38
CA GLY A 22 11.03 6.59 -8.63
C GLY A 22 12.47 6.59 -9.13
N PRO A 23 13.49 6.92 -8.31
CA PRO A 23 14.89 6.91 -8.74
C PRO A 23 15.41 5.55 -9.23
N SER A 24 14.72 4.45 -8.92
CA SER A 24 15.04 3.10 -9.37
C SER A 24 14.10 2.62 -10.50
N GLY A 25 13.33 3.52 -11.11
CA GLY A 25 12.36 3.20 -12.16
C GLY A 25 10.96 2.84 -11.66
N GLY A 26 10.72 2.90 -10.34
CA GLY A 26 9.41 2.68 -9.74
C GLY A 26 8.52 3.93 -9.77
N PHE A 27 7.65 4.05 -8.77
CA PHE A 27 6.71 5.17 -8.66
C PHE A 27 7.43 6.45 -8.23
N SER A 28 7.33 7.51 -9.06
CA SER A 28 7.93 8.82 -8.80
C SER A 28 7.45 9.43 -7.48
N THR A 29 6.20 9.17 -7.10
CA THR A 29 5.53 9.69 -5.90
C THR A 29 5.73 8.81 -4.66
N VAL A 30 6.60 7.78 -4.73
CA VAL A 30 6.87 6.86 -3.62
C VAL A 30 8.33 6.94 -3.17
N ARG A 31 8.52 6.87 -1.85
CA ARG A 31 9.79 6.53 -1.20
C ARG A 31 9.57 5.31 -0.36
N ALA A 32 10.51 4.38 -0.38
CA ALA A 32 10.34 3.10 0.27
C ALA A 32 11.63 2.58 0.92
N VAL A 33 11.46 1.80 1.98
CA VAL A 33 12.53 1.12 2.70
C VAL A 33 12.04 -0.25 3.17
N GLY A 34 12.91 -1.24 3.11
CA GLY A 34 12.69 -2.55 3.73
C GLY A 34 13.21 -2.53 5.16
N PHE A 35 12.41 -2.95 6.13
CA PHE A 35 12.81 -3.00 7.54
C PHE A 35 12.22 -4.23 8.24
N ARG A 36 12.81 -4.60 9.38
CA ARG A 36 12.35 -5.72 10.22
C ARG A 36 11.32 -5.22 11.24
N LEU A 37 10.26 -6.00 11.44
CA LEU A 37 9.31 -5.82 12.52
C LEU A 37 9.81 -6.64 13.70
N GLU A 38 10.40 -5.98 14.69
CA GLU A 38 11.08 -6.64 15.83
C GLU A 38 10.15 -7.59 16.59
N ASP A 39 8.87 -7.22 16.74
CA ASP A 39 7.91 -8.00 17.53
C ASP A 39 7.27 -9.19 16.79
N ARG A 40 7.54 -9.36 15.49
CA ARG A 40 6.74 -10.28 14.64
C ARG A 40 7.56 -11.30 13.84
N ASN A 41 8.89 -11.31 14.00
CA ASN A 41 9.80 -12.05 13.12
C ASN A 41 9.42 -11.95 11.63
N GLN A 42 9.08 -10.73 11.21
CA GLN A 42 8.60 -10.41 9.88
C GLN A 42 9.36 -9.20 9.34
N VAL A 43 9.32 -9.01 8.03
CA VAL A 43 9.82 -7.80 7.37
C VAL A 43 8.68 -7.09 6.67
N ALA A 44 8.86 -5.79 6.47
CA ALA A 44 7.89 -4.98 5.76
C ALA A 44 8.57 -4.06 4.74
N VAL A 45 7.84 -3.80 3.66
CA VAL A 45 8.12 -2.73 2.72
C VAL A 45 7.37 -1.49 3.22
N SER A 46 8.08 -0.57 3.88
CA SER A 46 7.52 0.72 4.25
C SER A 46 7.54 1.65 3.06
N MET A 47 6.43 2.33 2.81
CA MET A 47 6.28 3.30 1.73
C MET A 47 5.69 4.60 2.25
N ASN A 48 6.43 5.70 2.06
CA ASN A 48 5.89 7.04 2.10
C ASN A 48 5.36 7.38 0.72
N MET A 49 4.08 7.72 0.64
CA MET A 49 3.37 8.01 -0.60
C MET A 49 3.00 9.49 -0.58
N PHE A 50 3.58 10.27 -1.49
CA PHE A 50 3.39 11.73 -1.54
C PHE A 50 2.15 12.13 -2.32
N ASP A 51 1.65 11.25 -3.18
CA ASP A 51 0.49 11.48 -4.02
C ASP A 51 -0.18 10.12 -4.28
N THR A 52 -1.30 9.92 -3.60
CA THR A 52 -2.13 8.72 -3.66
C THR A 52 -3.14 8.75 -4.80
N ASP A 53 -3.26 9.85 -5.54
CA ASP A 53 -4.10 9.94 -6.73
C ASP A 53 -3.31 9.46 -7.94
N ALA A 54 -2.06 9.92 -8.08
CA ALA A 54 -1.13 9.44 -9.09
C ALA A 54 -0.71 7.97 -8.87
N THR A 55 -0.41 7.60 -7.61
CA THR A 55 -0.10 6.22 -7.23
C THR A 55 -1.04 5.75 -6.11
N PRO A 56 -2.20 5.15 -6.45
CA PRO A 56 -3.12 4.63 -5.45
C PRO A 56 -2.50 3.54 -4.56
N ILE A 57 -2.97 3.47 -3.30
CA ILE A 57 -2.48 2.49 -2.32
C ILE A 57 -2.67 1.06 -2.83
N TYR A 58 -3.83 0.74 -3.42
CA TYR A 58 -4.08 -0.59 -3.99
C TYR A 58 -3.05 -0.96 -5.05
N ARG A 59 -2.61 0.01 -5.88
CA ARG A 59 -1.65 -0.23 -6.96
C ARG A 59 -0.29 -0.56 -6.39
N ALA A 60 0.17 0.22 -5.40
CA ALA A 60 1.41 -0.06 -4.72
C ALA A 60 1.37 -1.42 -3.99
N LEU A 61 0.22 -1.78 -3.40
CA LEU A 61 0.00 -3.06 -2.76
C LEU A 61 0.07 -4.23 -3.75
N GLU A 62 -0.63 -4.16 -4.89
CA GLU A 62 -0.59 -5.22 -5.90
C GLU A 62 0.80 -5.41 -6.51
N VAL A 63 1.57 -4.34 -6.72
CA VAL A 63 2.96 -4.46 -7.19
C VAL A 63 3.83 -5.16 -6.15
N VAL A 64 3.71 -4.81 -4.87
CA VAL A 64 4.46 -5.50 -3.81
C VAL A 64 4.05 -6.97 -3.69
N LYS A 65 2.75 -7.28 -3.82
CA LYS A 65 2.26 -8.67 -3.84
C LYS A 65 2.85 -9.44 -5.01
N PHE A 66 2.84 -8.87 -6.21
CA PHE A 66 3.40 -9.48 -7.40
C PHE A 66 4.90 -9.75 -7.24
N GLU A 67 5.66 -8.77 -6.75
CA GLU A 67 7.10 -8.91 -6.54
C GLU A 67 7.42 -9.91 -5.40
N ALA A 68 6.65 -9.92 -4.32
CA ALA A 68 6.80 -10.91 -3.25
C ALA A 68 6.53 -12.34 -3.75
N ALA A 69 5.51 -12.53 -4.59
CA ALA A 69 5.16 -13.84 -5.15
C ALA A 69 6.30 -14.45 -5.99
N ARG A 70 7.14 -13.63 -6.62
CA ARG A 70 8.34 -14.10 -7.36
C ARG A 70 9.38 -14.77 -6.47
N TYR A 71 9.33 -14.51 -5.16
CA TYR A 71 10.16 -15.15 -4.14
C TYR A 71 9.41 -16.26 -3.39
N GLY A 72 8.19 -16.63 -3.82
CA GLY A 72 7.33 -17.58 -3.09
C GLY A 72 6.77 -17.00 -1.78
N LEU A 73 6.71 -15.68 -1.66
CA LEU A 73 6.24 -14.99 -0.46
C LEU A 73 4.84 -14.41 -0.68
N GLU A 74 4.15 -14.20 0.44
CA GLU A 74 2.82 -13.59 0.50
C GLU A 74 2.85 -12.33 1.35
N VAL A 75 1.93 -11.42 1.04
CA VAL A 75 1.64 -10.27 1.89
C VAL A 75 0.68 -10.69 2.99
N VAL A 76 1.10 -10.53 4.24
CA VAL A 76 0.33 -10.85 5.45
C VAL A 76 -0.71 -9.78 5.73
N GLY A 77 -0.37 -8.52 5.42
CA GLY A 77 -1.28 -7.40 5.63
C GLY A 77 -0.65 -6.07 5.31
N THR A 78 -1.50 -5.05 5.34
CA THR A 78 -1.12 -3.66 5.10
C THR A 78 -1.44 -2.84 6.34
N GLN A 79 -0.47 -2.06 6.80
CA GLN A 79 -0.61 -1.15 7.92
C GLN A 79 -0.55 0.30 7.42
N ILE A 80 -1.55 1.08 7.82
CA ILE A 80 -1.53 2.53 7.69
C ILE A 80 -0.91 3.10 8.97
N VAL A 81 0.08 3.98 8.80
CA VAL A 81 0.75 4.66 9.91
C VAL A 81 0.29 6.12 9.89
N GLY A 82 -0.31 6.58 10.98
CA GLY A 82 -0.92 7.90 11.07
C GLY A 82 -2.29 7.97 10.39
N THR A 83 -2.59 9.08 9.74
CA THR A 83 -3.87 9.36 9.07
C THR A 83 -3.71 9.34 7.55
N VAL A 84 -4.81 9.09 6.83
CA VAL A 84 -4.87 9.16 5.36
C VAL A 84 -6.11 9.93 4.94
N HIS A 85 -6.10 10.46 3.72
CA HIS A 85 -7.31 10.99 3.09
C HIS A 85 -8.30 9.86 2.80
N LEU A 86 -9.59 10.11 3.04
CA LEU A 86 -10.68 9.15 2.76
C LEU A 86 -10.61 8.64 1.32
N ASP A 87 -10.36 9.53 0.37
CA ASP A 87 -10.26 9.23 -1.05
C ASP A 87 -9.24 8.14 -1.37
N ALA A 88 -8.11 8.11 -0.66
CA ALA A 88 -7.09 7.08 -0.86
C ALA A 88 -7.60 5.68 -0.47
N LEU A 89 -8.49 5.60 0.53
CA LEU A 89 -9.15 4.35 0.94
C LEU A 89 -10.26 3.98 -0.03
N LEU A 90 -11.09 4.95 -0.45
CA LEU A 90 -12.16 4.71 -1.41
C LEU A 90 -11.63 4.18 -2.73
N ASN A 91 -10.51 4.71 -3.23
CA ASN A 91 -9.83 4.18 -4.41
C ASN A 91 -9.46 2.69 -4.25
N CYS A 92 -9.12 2.24 -3.04
CA CYS A 92 -8.86 0.82 -2.77
C CYS A 92 -10.15 0.00 -2.76
N VAL A 93 -11.21 0.50 -2.12
CA VAL A 93 -12.52 -0.15 -2.06
C VAL A 93 -13.08 -0.34 -3.47
N GLU A 94 -13.07 0.72 -4.28
CA GLU A 94 -13.52 0.70 -5.67
C GLU A 94 -12.75 -0.34 -6.49
N TYR A 95 -11.41 -0.38 -6.36
CA TYR A 95 -10.56 -1.33 -7.07
C TYR A 95 -10.82 -2.79 -6.66
N TYR A 96 -10.84 -3.09 -5.35
CA TYR A 96 -10.93 -4.47 -4.85
C TYR A 96 -12.35 -5.03 -4.96
N LEU A 97 -13.38 -4.22 -4.73
CA LEU A 97 -14.77 -4.65 -4.84
C LEU A 97 -15.29 -4.66 -6.28
N ARG A 98 -14.60 -3.96 -7.20
CA ARG A 98 -15.02 -3.77 -8.60
C ARG A 98 -16.44 -3.22 -8.69
N LEU A 99 -16.66 -2.12 -7.96
CA LEU A 99 -17.97 -1.48 -7.88
C LEU A 99 -18.47 -1.08 -9.28
N VAL A 100 -19.76 -1.27 -9.52
CA VAL A 100 -20.47 -0.89 -10.75
C VAL A 100 -21.55 0.10 -10.36
N ASP A 101 -21.79 1.13 -11.19
CA ASP A 101 -22.78 2.18 -10.95
C ASP A 101 -22.65 2.83 -9.56
N TRP A 102 -21.40 3.01 -9.12
CA TRP A 102 -21.06 3.59 -7.82
C TRP A 102 -20.83 5.10 -7.93
N ASP A 103 -21.32 5.82 -6.94
CA ASP A 103 -21.07 7.24 -6.72
C ASP A 103 -20.71 7.42 -5.25
N ARG A 104 -19.74 8.29 -4.94
CA ARG A 104 -19.34 8.60 -3.56
C ARG A 104 -20.47 9.18 -2.71
N LYS A 105 -21.55 9.68 -3.31
CA LYS A 105 -22.82 10.02 -2.65
C LYS A 105 -23.51 8.79 -2.04
N GLN A 106 -23.08 7.57 -2.31
CA GLN A 106 -23.64 6.39 -1.64
C GLN A 106 -23.01 6.17 -0.25
N ILE A 107 -21.98 6.94 0.13
CA ILE A 107 -21.38 6.95 1.47
C ILE A 107 -22.22 7.83 2.39
N ILE A 108 -22.77 7.25 3.46
CA ILE A 108 -23.68 7.94 4.39
C ILE A 108 -22.98 9.14 5.04
N GLU A 109 -21.71 8.99 5.41
CA GLU A 109 -20.90 10.01 6.05
C GLU A 109 -20.72 11.26 5.18
N ASN A 110 -20.81 11.15 3.85
CA ASN A 110 -20.72 12.29 2.93
C ASN A 110 -21.97 13.20 2.95
N HIS A 111 -23.05 12.77 3.62
CA HIS A 111 -24.29 13.55 3.78
C HIS A 111 -24.46 14.14 5.19
N LEU A 112 -23.50 13.91 6.07
CA LEU A 112 -23.50 14.51 7.39
C LEU A 112 -23.11 16.00 7.25
N ILE A 113 -24.12 16.87 7.23
CA ILE A 113 -23.91 18.32 7.28
C ILE A 113 -23.57 18.69 8.73
N GLY A 114 -22.35 19.19 8.98
CA GLY A 114 -22.01 19.87 10.24
C GLY A 114 -20.88 19.29 11.10
N LEU A 115 -19.89 18.63 10.51
CA LEU A 115 -18.57 18.44 11.13
C LEU A 115 -17.54 19.38 10.51
#